data_AF-R7CV21-F1
#
_entry.id   AF-R7CV21-F1
#
_cell.length_a   1.000
_cell.length_b   1.000
_cell.length_c   1.000
_cell.angle_alpha   90.00
_cell.angle_beta   90.00
_cell.angle_gamma   90.00
#
_symmetry.space_group_name_H-M   'P 1'
#
loop_
_entity.id
_entity.type
_entity.pdbx_description
1 polymer ?
#
loop_
_entity_poly.entity_id
_entity_poly.type
_entity_poly.pdbx_seq_one_letter_code
_entity_poly.pdbx_strand_id
1 'polypeptide(L)'
;MFEGFMDYLSFLTLRQKSCPTYPNLDKQDYIILNSVSNLSKALYPLGNYEHIHCFFDNDAAGMKAVQELHREYGWHVRDSSRIYSNYKDLNDYLMGKKLSQSLEFPQPTKQTGRQVQQPTKKKGKGFRM
;
A
#
# COMPACT_ATOMS: atom_id res chain seq x y z
N MET A 1 2.75 7.33 -12.53
CA MET A 1 3.08 5.95 -12.92
C MET A 1 3.12 5.09 -11.68
N PHE A 2 2.55 3.89 -11.75
CA PHE A 2 2.50 2.92 -10.67
C PHE A 2 3.06 1.59 -11.13
N GLU A 3 3.74 0.88 -10.23
CA GLU A 3 4.27 -0.45 -10.51
C GLU A 3 3.15 -1.49 -10.59
N GLY A 4 2.25 -1.51 -9.60
CA GLY A 4 1.09 -2.40 -9.56
C GLY A 4 -0.26 -1.67 -9.49
N PHE A 5 -1.33 -2.43 -9.73
CA PHE A 5 -2.70 -1.92 -9.62
C PHE A 5 -3.07 -1.57 -8.15
N MET A 6 -2.52 -2.31 -7.19
CA MET A 6 -2.75 -2.03 -5.76
C MET A 6 -2.14 -0.69 -5.32
N ASP A 7 -1.01 -0.30 -5.90
CA ASP A 7 -0.39 1.00 -5.62
C ASP A 7 -1.26 2.15 -6.12
N TYR A 8 -1.88 1.98 -7.29
CA TYR A 8 -2.83 2.95 -7.83
C TYR A 8 -4.05 3.12 -6.91
N LEU A 9 -4.69 2.03 -6.49
CA LEU A 9 -5.83 2.11 -5.56
C LEU A 9 -5.43 2.71 -4.20
N SER A 10 -4.22 2.39 -3.73
CA SER A 10 -3.68 2.95 -2.50
C SER A 10 -3.49 4.45 -2.62
N PHE A 11 -2.94 4.93 -3.74
CA PHE A 11 -2.80 6.35 -4.05
C PHE A 11 -4.16 7.06 -4.08
N LEU A 12 -5.17 6.52 -4.75
CA LEU A 12 -6.51 7.10 -4.79
C LEU A 12 -7.08 7.25 -3.38
N THR A 13 -6.92 6.22 -2.55
CA THR A 13 -7.38 6.21 -1.16
C THR A 13 -6.64 7.27 -0.33
N LEU A 14 -5.32 7.37 -0.47
CA LEU A 14 -4.49 8.36 0.23
C LEU A 14 -4.87 9.80 -0.19
N ARG A 15 -5.11 10.03 -1.48
CA ARG A 15 -5.57 11.32 -2.01
C ARG A 15 -6.92 11.71 -1.42
N GLN A 16 -7.88 10.79 -1.41
CA GLN A 16 -9.21 11.05 -0.84
C GLN A 16 -9.14 11.36 0.67
N LYS A 17 -8.29 10.64 1.41
CA LYS A 17 -8.07 10.88 2.85
C LYS A 17 -7.41 12.22 3.12
N SER A 18 -6.44 12.62 2.29
CA SER A 18 -5.65 13.83 2.50
C SER A 18 -6.37 15.10 2.02
N CYS A 19 -7.14 14.99 0.93
CA CYS A 19 -7.86 16.11 0.29
C CYS A 19 -9.32 15.72 0.01
N PRO A 20 -10.18 15.60 1.04
CA PRO A 20 -11.54 15.08 0.88
C PRO A 20 -12.45 15.97 0.02
N THR A 21 -12.20 17.28 -0.01
CA THR A 21 -13.05 18.26 -0.70
C THR A 21 -12.74 18.39 -2.20
N TYR A 22 -11.49 18.11 -2.61
CA TYR A 22 -11.07 18.20 -4.01
C TYR A 22 -9.82 17.33 -4.27
N PRO A 23 -9.99 16.02 -4.48
CA PRO A 23 -8.87 15.10 -4.68
C PRO A 23 -8.19 15.27 -6.06
N ASN A 24 -8.82 16.05 -6.97
CA ASN A 24 -8.28 16.45 -8.28
C ASN A 24 -7.81 15.28 -9.15
N LEU A 25 -8.58 14.18 -9.18
CA LEU A 25 -8.17 12.96 -9.86
C LEU A 25 -8.27 13.04 -11.39
N ASP A 26 -9.07 13.97 -11.91
CA ASP A 26 -9.43 14.05 -13.34
C ASP A 26 -8.49 14.96 -14.17
N LYS A 27 -7.46 15.55 -13.54
CA LYS A 27 -6.51 16.45 -14.22
C LYS A 27 -5.18 15.80 -14.57
N GLN A 28 -5.09 14.48 -14.46
CA GLN A 28 -3.86 13.74 -14.69
C GLN A 28 -4.16 12.33 -15.22
N ASP A 29 -3.25 11.83 -16.05
CA ASP A 29 -3.31 10.46 -16.53
C ASP A 29 -2.61 9.50 -15.58
N TYR A 30 -3.07 8.24 -15.58
CA TYR A 30 -2.52 7.19 -14.75
C TYR A 30 -2.06 6.02 -15.61
N ILE A 31 -0.78 5.71 -15.50
CA ILE A 31 -0.16 4.52 -16.12
C ILE A 31 0.15 3.52 -15.03
N ILE A 32 -0.45 2.34 -15.13
CA ILE A 32 -0.19 1.17 -14.28
C ILE A 32 0.65 0.19 -15.10
N LEU A 33 1.89 -0.04 -14.71
CA LEU A 33 2.83 -0.88 -15.46
C LEU A 33 2.51 -2.37 -15.33
N ASN A 34 1.90 -2.80 -14.22
CA ASN A 34 1.76 -4.21 -13.85
C ASN A 34 3.11 -4.93 -13.87
N SER A 35 4.09 -4.38 -13.14
CA SER A 35 5.53 -4.70 -13.10
C SER A 35 6.40 -3.70 -13.86
N VAL A 36 7.51 -3.29 -13.23
CA VAL A 36 8.57 -2.48 -13.87
C VAL A 36 9.21 -3.16 -15.09
N SER A 37 9.05 -4.47 -15.27
CA SER A 37 9.46 -5.17 -16.50
C SER A 37 8.75 -4.64 -17.76
N ASN A 38 7.58 -4.01 -17.61
CA ASN A 38 6.85 -3.39 -18.71
C ASN A 38 7.24 -1.92 -18.96
N LEU A 39 8.25 -1.39 -18.28
CA LEU A 39 8.64 0.02 -18.38
C LEU A 39 8.94 0.44 -19.83
N SER A 40 9.63 -0.40 -20.60
CA SER A 40 9.98 -0.12 -22.00
C SER A 40 8.76 0.17 -22.88
N LYS A 41 7.63 -0.51 -22.62
CA LYS A 41 6.36 -0.28 -23.33
C LYS A 41 5.71 1.06 -22.96
N ALA A 42 5.99 1.53 -21.75
CA ALA A 42 5.48 2.81 -21.25
C ALA A 42 6.34 3.99 -21.67
N LEU A 43 7.55 3.79 -22.22
CA LEU A 43 8.37 4.92 -22.69
C LEU A 43 7.65 5.69 -23.80
N TYR A 44 7.20 5.02 -24.86
CA TYR A 44 6.57 5.70 -26.00
C TYR A 44 5.44 6.69 -25.63
N PRO A 45 4.43 6.33 -24.81
CA PRO A 45 3.37 7.27 -24.45
C PRO A 45 3.83 8.42 -23.54
N LEU A 46 4.99 8.35 -22.87
CA LEU A 46 5.44 9.35 -21.90
C LEU A 46 6.05 10.60 -22.53
N GLY A 47 6.42 10.58 -23.81
CA GLY A 47 7.19 11.67 -24.44
C GLY A 47 6.54 13.06 -24.42
N ASN A 48 5.22 13.14 -24.29
CA ASN A 48 4.48 14.40 -24.28
C ASN A 48 4.16 14.93 -22.87
N TYR A 49 4.59 14.24 -21.81
CA TYR A 49 4.26 14.62 -20.43
C TYR A 49 5.31 15.55 -19.83
N GLU A 50 4.89 16.72 -19.36
CA GLU A 50 5.78 17.68 -18.68
C GLU A 50 6.22 17.17 -17.29
N HIS A 51 5.38 16.37 -16.64
CA HIS A 51 5.62 15.87 -15.28
C HIS A 51 5.27 14.38 -15.19
N ILE A 52 6.26 13.57 -14.88
CA ILE A 52 6.15 12.11 -14.73
C ILE A 52 6.43 11.77 -13.27
N HIS A 53 5.37 11.51 -12.50
CA HIS A 53 5.51 11.11 -11.10
C HIS A 53 5.57 9.59 -10.99
N CYS A 54 6.64 9.06 -10.42
CA CYS A 54 6.88 7.62 -10.27
C CYS A 54 6.57 7.17 -8.84
N PHE A 55 5.66 6.21 -8.70
CA PHE A 55 5.31 5.54 -7.45
C PHE A 55 5.63 4.05 -7.60
N PHE A 56 6.92 3.70 -7.54
CA PHE A 56 7.41 2.32 -7.63
C PHE A 56 7.81 1.79 -6.25
N ASP A 57 8.00 0.47 -6.15
CA ASP A 57 8.40 -0.16 -4.90
C ASP A 57 9.79 0.35 -4.45
N ASN A 58 10.02 0.41 -3.13
CA ASN A 58 11.31 0.73 -2.51
C ASN A 58 12.25 -0.47 -2.54
N ASP A 59 12.44 -1.05 -3.72
CA ASP A 59 13.37 -2.14 -3.98
C ASP A 59 14.34 -1.81 -5.12
N ALA A 60 15.25 -2.73 -5.40
CA ALA A 60 16.26 -2.54 -6.44
C ALA A 60 15.65 -2.38 -7.85
N ALA A 61 14.53 -3.05 -8.13
CA ALA A 61 13.89 -3.01 -9.43
C ALA A 61 13.17 -1.67 -9.64
N GLY A 62 12.42 -1.20 -8.65
CA GLY A 62 11.79 0.12 -8.64
C GLY A 62 12.79 1.26 -8.76
N MET A 63 13.89 1.21 -7.98
CA MET A 63 14.97 2.21 -8.07
C MET A 63 15.62 2.24 -9.45
N LYS A 64 15.87 1.07 -10.06
CA LYS A 64 16.45 0.99 -11.41
C LYS A 64 15.49 1.55 -12.47
N ALA A 65 14.20 1.28 -12.34
CA ALA A 65 13.16 1.79 -13.23
C ALA A 65 13.08 3.33 -13.20
N VAL A 66 13.16 3.93 -12.01
CA VAL A 66 13.24 5.40 -11.85
C VAL A 66 14.49 5.96 -12.52
N GLN A 67 15.65 5.30 -12.38
CA GLN A 67 16.89 5.74 -13.04
C GLN A 67 16.79 5.67 -14.57
N GLU A 68 16.17 4.64 -15.12
CA GLU A 68 15.93 4.51 -16.56
C GLU A 68 15.05 5.63 -17.08
N LEU A 69 13.93 5.93 -16.40
CA LEU A 69 13.08 7.06 -16.73
C LEU A 69 13.82 8.40 -16.64
N HIS A 70 14.64 8.60 -15.61
CA HIS A 70 15.45 9.82 -15.50
C HIS A 70 16.48 9.96 -16.62
N ARG A 71 17.03 8.87 -17.15
CA ARG A 71 17.95 8.93 -18.30
C ARG A 71 17.23 9.37 -19.56
N GLU A 72 16.00 8.90 -19.77
CA GLU A 72 15.22 9.21 -20.96
C GLU A 72 14.57 10.60 -20.91
N TYR A 73 13.97 10.96 -19.77
CA TYR A 73 13.14 12.16 -19.63
C TYR A 73 13.73 13.23 -18.72
N GLY A 74 14.87 12.97 -18.07
CA GLY A 74 15.59 13.97 -17.29
C GLY A 74 14.77 14.56 -16.13
N TRP A 75 14.59 15.88 -16.17
CA TRP A 75 13.96 16.68 -15.12
C TRP A 75 12.43 16.53 -15.06
N HIS A 76 11.80 15.98 -16.10
CA HIS A 76 10.37 15.71 -16.11
C HIS A 76 9.98 14.63 -15.09
N VAL A 77 10.93 13.76 -14.71
CA VAL A 77 10.70 12.63 -13.80
C VAL A 77 10.83 13.06 -12.34
N ARG A 78 9.88 12.63 -11.52
CA ARG A 78 9.89 12.81 -10.07
C ARG A 78 9.68 11.49 -9.36
N ASP A 79 10.72 11.07 -8.65
CA ASP A 79 10.66 9.94 -7.73
C ASP A 79 9.83 10.29 -6.50
N SER A 80 8.63 9.69 -6.39
CA SER A 80 7.73 9.90 -5.26
C SER A 80 7.92 8.86 -4.15
N SER A 81 8.81 7.87 -4.34
CA SER A 81 9.12 6.83 -3.34
C SER A 81 9.62 7.40 -2.00
N ARG A 82 10.24 8.58 -2.06
CA ARG A 82 10.69 9.37 -0.91
C ARG A 82 9.57 9.68 0.09
N ILE A 83 8.31 9.78 -0.35
CA ILE A 83 7.16 10.05 0.52
C ILE A 83 6.89 8.85 1.45
N TYR A 84 7.20 7.64 1.00
CA TYR A 84 6.97 6.39 1.73
C TYR A 84 8.27 5.60 1.94
N SER A 85 9.40 6.29 2.15
CA SER A 85 10.74 5.69 2.23
C SER A 85 10.92 4.60 3.32
N ASN A 86 10.04 4.57 4.32
CA ASN A 86 10.07 3.58 5.42
C ASN A 86 9.17 2.35 5.17
N TYR A 87 8.59 2.26 3.97
CA TYR A 87 7.61 1.25 3.57
C TYR A 87 8.08 0.58 2.29
N LYS A 88 7.66 -0.67 2.07
CA LYS A 88 8.02 -1.39 0.84
C LYS A 88 7.37 -0.75 -0.38
N ASP A 89 6.09 -0.42 -0.27
CA ASP A 89 5.26 0.07 -1.36
C ASP A 89 4.15 1.01 -0.84
N LEU A 90 3.34 1.55 -1.75
CA LEU A 90 2.25 2.48 -1.37
C LEU A 90 1.16 1.81 -0.55
N ASN A 91 0.91 0.52 -0.78
CA ASN A 91 -0.09 -0.23 -0.02
C ASN A 91 0.37 -0.43 1.43
N ASP A 92 1.62 -0.83 1.64
CA ASP A 92 2.22 -0.92 2.97
C ASP A 92 2.22 0.45 3.68
N TYR A 93 2.45 1.55 2.95
CA TYR A 93 2.30 2.90 3.49
C TYR A 93 0.88 3.21 3.95
N LEU A 94 -0.12 2.94 3.11
CA LEU A 94 -1.54 3.13 3.44
C LEU A 94 -1.96 2.29 4.67
N MET A 95 -1.44 1.07 4.79
CA MET A 95 -1.73 0.16 5.89
C MET A 95 -0.91 0.44 7.15
N GLY A 96 0.09 1.32 7.08
CA GLY A 96 0.99 1.62 8.20
C GLY A 96 2.01 0.52 8.51
N LYS A 97 2.26 -0.41 7.58
CA LYS A 97 3.17 -1.54 7.74
C LYS A 97 4.61 -1.14 7.36
N LYS A 98 5.41 -0.74 8.34
CA LYS A 98 6.80 -0.34 8.12
C LYS A 98 7.68 -1.54 7.76
N LEU A 99 8.75 -1.30 6.99
CA LEU A 99 9.77 -2.29 6.62
C LEU A 99 10.29 -3.11 7.82
N SER A 100 10.42 -2.49 8.99
CA SER A 100 10.89 -3.14 10.21
C SER A 100 9.87 -4.10 10.85
N GLN A 101 8.58 -3.94 10.58
CA GLN A 101 7.52 -4.83 11.08
C GLN A 101 7.27 -6.02 10.15
N SER A 102 7.68 -5.93 8.88
CA SER A 102 7.50 -7.01 7.88
C SER A 102 8.31 -8.28 8.19
N LEU A 103 9.35 -8.17 9.03
CA LEU A 103 10.17 -9.29 9.48
C LEU A 103 9.57 -9.99 10.71
N GLU A 104 8.53 -9.44 11.32
CA GLU A 104 7.76 -10.10 12.36
C GLU A 104 6.62 -10.90 11.73
N PHE A 105 6.78 -12.22 11.66
CA PHE A 105 5.72 -13.14 11.27
C PHE A 105 4.42 -12.84 12.04
N PRO A 106 3.23 -12.92 11.42
CA PRO A 106 1.98 -12.75 12.14
C PRO A 106 1.88 -13.78 13.27
N GLN A 107 1.95 -13.32 14.53
CA GLN A 107 1.56 -14.15 15.65
C GLN A 107 0.07 -14.45 15.53
N PRO A 108 -0.38 -15.70 15.69
CA PRO A 108 -1.80 -16.01 15.70
C PRO A 108 -2.47 -15.20 16.81
N THR A 109 -3.49 -14.44 16.42
CA THR A 109 -4.36 -13.70 17.34
C THR A 109 -4.87 -14.66 18.40
N LYS A 110 -4.37 -14.50 19.63
CA LYS A 110 -4.98 -15.12 20.81
C LYS A 110 -6.39 -14.56 20.91
N GLN A 111 -7.37 -15.40 20.57
CA GLN A 111 -8.77 -15.13 20.86
C GLN A 111 -8.89 -14.95 22.37
N THR A 112 -9.18 -13.72 22.78
CA THR A 112 -9.53 -13.36 24.14
C THR A 112 -10.79 -14.15 24.50
N GLY A 113 -10.64 -15.12 25.40
CA GLY A 113 -11.75 -15.91 25.92
C GLY A 113 -12.83 -15.00 26.48
N ARG A 114 -14.02 -15.04 25.87
CA ARG A 114 -15.23 -14.56 26.53
C ARG A 114 -15.46 -15.42 27.77
N GLN A 115 -15.39 -14.80 28.94
CA GLN A 115 -15.84 -15.38 30.20
C GLN A 115 -17.29 -15.84 30.04
N VAL A 116 -17.50 -17.15 30.04
CA VAL A 116 -18.82 -17.74 30.23
C VAL A 116 -19.12 -17.65 31.73
N GLN A 117 -20.05 -16.76 32.08
CA GLN A 117 -20.60 -16.67 33.44
C GLN A 117 -21.27 -18.00 33.82
N GLN A 118 -20.86 -18.55 34.96
CA GLN A 118 -21.49 -19.71 35.59
C GLN A 118 -22.90 -19.37 36.10
N PRO A 119 -23.93 -20.20 35.83
CA PRO A 119 -25.20 -20.10 36.55
C PRO A 119 -25.09 -20.71 37.96
N THR A 120 -25.74 -20.02 38.89
CA THR A 120 -25.83 -20.26 40.33
C THR A 120 -26.41 -21.63 40.73
N LYS A 121 -25.82 -22.21 41.79
CA LYS A 121 -26.27 -23.44 42.48
C LYS A 121 -27.72 -23.38 42.97
N LYS A 122 -28.55 -24.37 42.61
CA LYS A 122 -29.77 -24.74 43.37
C LYS A 122 -29.55 -26.08 44.08
N LYS A 123 -29.69 -26.06 45.41
CA LYS A 123 -29.64 -27.24 46.29
C LYS A 123 -30.91 -28.08 46.10
N GLY A 124 -30.77 -29.30 45.56
CA GLY A 124 -31.79 -30.34 45.63
C GLY A 124 -31.44 -31.35 46.74
N LYS A 125 -32.27 -31.43 47.78
CA LYS A 125 -32.17 -32.44 48.85
C LYS A 125 -32.58 -33.80 48.29
N GLY A 126 -31.66 -34.77 48.29
CA GLY A 126 -31.99 -36.19 48.16
C GLY A 126 -32.26 -36.78 49.53
N PHE A 127 -33.49 -37.24 49.77
CA PHE A 127 -33.86 -38.11 50.88
C PHE A 127 -33.74 -39.57 50.42
N ARG A 128 -33.06 -40.40 51.22
CA ARG A 128 -33.10 -41.87 51.14
C ARG A 128 -34.28 -42.39 51.97
N MET A 129 -35.00 -43.36 51.43
CA MET A 129 -35.49 -44.55 52.14
C MET A 129 -35.32 -45.74 51.22
#